data_AF-A0A318YAS1-F1
#
_entry.id   AF-A0A318YAS1-F1
#
_cell.length_a   1.000
_cell.length_b   1.000
_cell.length_c   1.000
_cell.angle_alpha   90.00
_cell.angle_beta   90.00
_cell.angle_gamma   90.00
#
_symmetry.space_group_name_H-M   'P 1'
#
loop_
_entity.id
_entity.type
_entity.pdbx_description
1 polymer ?
#
loop_
_entity_poly.entity_id
_entity_poly.type
_entity_poly.pdbx_seq_one_letter_code
_entity_poly.pdbx_strand_id
1 'polypeptide(L)'
;MPENSDNPGVYLHILWSASNHQRMWSYVGQSSKLSERIANHNDPWYRRTHASLHYHVWDSVKDIESTFVTLVELKSSTNNADACLLNIQEMWMACIFQTLTAKHLDEYLPLGVCRMWSTRHLNVVPPIWQGFTGNDSAPAEACGGRDAFQNFLLSPDPEIRRWAKAVRDSFNDLRDSPDPILRVYYSDIMARNRKLAEKAVEIRKMKELQNVLTNGSQKTVSGYDDDRSAQTLICSDFCFIISRSLKLGLRVGDQLQLRFHLTEAPTQFAYANKAFNNGPCKPTGRFYRGNRKEWLFSCLFIKSGRAYSEKDE
;
A
#
# COMPACT_ATOMS: atom_id res chain seq x y z
N MET A 1 12.72 -32.71 21.42
CA MET A 1 11.67 -31.67 21.57
C MET A 1 12.35 -30.32 21.65
N PRO A 2 11.85 -29.28 20.97
CA PRO A 2 12.48 -27.96 20.92
C PRO A 2 12.68 -27.34 22.31
N GLU A 3 11.80 -27.67 23.26
CA GLU A 3 11.87 -27.27 24.67
C GLU A 3 13.15 -27.68 25.39
N ASN A 4 13.83 -28.73 24.91
CA ASN A 4 15.04 -29.29 25.52
C ASN A 4 16.29 -29.02 24.69
N SER A 5 16.20 -28.18 23.66
CA SER A 5 17.31 -27.89 22.76
C SER A 5 17.87 -26.49 23.00
N ASP A 6 19.12 -26.41 23.45
CA ASP A 6 19.86 -25.15 23.56
C ASP A 6 20.50 -24.72 22.24
N ASN A 7 20.26 -25.48 21.18
CA ASN A 7 20.80 -25.19 19.86
C ASN A 7 19.98 -24.10 19.15
N PRO A 8 20.62 -23.34 18.25
CA PRO A 8 19.90 -22.51 17.30
C PRO A 8 19.04 -23.35 16.37
N GLY A 9 17.90 -22.80 15.96
CA GLY A 9 17.03 -23.51 15.05
C GLY A 9 15.74 -22.79 14.69
N VAL A 10 14.97 -23.47 13.84
CA VAL A 10 13.66 -23.05 13.37
C VAL A 10 12.62 -24.01 13.94
N TYR A 11 11.52 -23.46 14.45
CA TYR A 11 10.40 -24.23 14.98
C TYR A 11 9.09 -23.86 14.28
N LEU A 12 8.19 -24.83 14.22
CA LEU A 12 6.77 -24.63 13.94
C LEU A 12 6.01 -24.69 15.26
N HIS A 13 5.17 -23.70 15.49
CA HIS A 13 4.20 -23.72 16.56
C HIS A 13 2.81 -23.92 15.97
N ILE A 14 2.16 -24.99 16.41
CA ILE A 14 0.82 -25.37 15.97
C ILE A 14 -0.13 -25.09 17.12
N LEU A 15 -1.16 -24.31 16.85
CA LEU A 15 -2.25 -24.00 17.77
C LEU A 15 -3.53 -24.63 17.22
N TRP A 16 -4.33 -25.30 18.05
CA TRP A 16 -5.66 -25.77 17.64
C TRP A 16 -6.68 -25.64 18.76
N SER A 17 -7.96 -25.52 18.39
CA SER A 17 -9.05 -25.57 19.36
C SER A 17 -9.36 -27.03 19.69
N ALA A 18 -9.33 -27.40 20.98
CA ALA A 18 -9.67 -28.74 21.45
C ALA A 18 -11.13 -29.11 21.12
N SER A 19 -12.04 -28.14 21.11
CA SER A 19 -13.44 -28.36 20.70
C SER A 19 -13.63 -28.41 19.17
N ASN A 20 -12.67 -27.91 18.39
CA ASN A 20 -12.71 -27.96 16.93
C ASN A 20 -11.30 -28.09 16.33
N HIS A 21 -10.83 -29.33 16.16
CA HIS A 21 -9.51 -29.63 15.62
C HIS A 21 -9.33 -29.17 14.17
N GLN A 22 -10.43 -28.93 13.43
CA GLN A 22 -10.34 -28.32 12.11
C GLN A 22 -9.99 -26.85 12.18
N ARG A 23 -9.95 -26.20 13.35
CA ARG A 23 -9.54 -24.82 13.55
C ARG A 23 -8.12 -24.79 14.13
N MET A 24 -7.16 -24.74 13.21
CA MET A 24 -5.72 -24.80 13.49
C MET A 24 -5.02 -23.56 12.94
N TRP A 25 -4.09 -22.99 13.70
CA TRP A 25 -3.20 -21.91 13.26
C TRP A 25 -1.75 -22.35 13.33
N SER A 26 -0.92 -21.71 12.52
CA SER A 26 0.49 -22.07 12.41
C SER A 26 1.38 -20.85 12.36
N TYR A 27 2.47 -20.92 13.12
CA TYR A 27 3.51 -19.90 13.21
C TYR A 27 4.87 -20.57 13.04
N VAL A 28 5.70 -20.03 12.16
CA VAL A 28 7.12 -20.43 12.07
C VAL A 28 7.95 -19.35 12.73
N GLY A 29 8.91 -19.74 13.55
CA GLY A 29 9.86 -18.83 14.18
C GLY A 29 11.25 -19.43 14.26
N GLN A 30 12.25 -18.60 14.56
CA GLN A 30 13.61 -19.07 14.85
C GLN A 30 14.15 -18.53 16.17
N SER A 31 15.22 -19.13 16.65
CA SER A 31 15.95 -18.72 17.84
C SER A 31 17.40 -19.15 17.78
N SER A 32 18.28 -18.41 18.46
CA SER A 32 19.64 -18.86 18.77
C SER A 32 19.68 -19.92 19.88
N LYS A 33 18.63 -20.00 20.69
CA LYS A 33 18.40 -21.02 21.72
C LYS A 33 16.92 -21.40 21.74
N LEU A 34 16.58 -22.59 21.25
CA LEU A 34 15.19 -23.01 21.12
C LEU A 34 14.50 -23.12 22.49
N SER A 35 15.13 -23.78 23.46
CA SER A 35 14.63 -24.00 24.82
C SER A 35 14.16 -22.69 25.48
N GLU A 36 15.02 -21.68 25.51
CA GLU A 36 14.74 -20.36 26.07
C GLU A 36 13.58 -19.67 25.33
N ARG A 37 13.57 -19.74 23.99
CA ARG A 37 12.50 -19.12 23.20
C ARG A 37 11.16 -19.80 23.42
N ILE A 38 11.12 -21.13 23.53
CA ILE A 38 9.88 -21.86 23.82
C ILE A 38 9.42 -21.60 25.25
N ALA A 39 10.33 -21.51 26.23
CA ALA A 39 9.99 -21.12 27.60
C ALA A 39 9.34 -19.72 27.63
N ASN A 40 9.90 -18.74 26.91
CA ASN A 40 9.32 -17.40 26.78
C ASN A 40 7.92 -17.44 26.14
N HIS A 41 7.73 -18.24 25.09
CA HIS A 41 6.41 -18.43 24.47
C HIS A 41 5.37 -18.97 25.46
N ASN A 42 5.77 -19.96 26.27
CA ASN A 42 4.90 -20.59 27.25
C ASN A 42 4.58 -19.69 28.45
N ASP A 43 5.42 -18.71 28.77
CA ASP A 43 5.18 -17.74 29.83
C ASP A 43 4.03 -16.75 29.47
N PRO A 44 2.89 -16.79 30.19
CA PRO A 44 1.79 -15.85 29.97
C PRO A 44 2.18 -14.38 30.20
N TRP A 45 3.14 -14.10 31.08
CA TRP A 45 3.58 -12.72 31.33
C TRP A 45 4.38 -12.17 30.14
N TYR A 46 5.30 -12.98 29.60
CA TYR A 46 6.01 -12.66 28.37
C TYR A 46 5.04 -12.36 27.21
N ARG A 47 4.03 -13.22 26.99
CA ARG A 47 3.04 -13.01 25.91
C ARG A 47 2.27 -11.70 26.04
N ARG A 48 1.86 -11.34 27.27
CA ARG A 48 1.14 -10.07 27.54
C ARG A 48 1.98 -8.84 27.24
N THR A 49 3.29 -8.90 27.48
CA THR A 49 4.19 -7.76 27.30
C THR A 49 4.74 -7.66 25.87
N HIS A 50 4.59 -8.71 25.05
CA HIS A 50 5.12 -8.79 23.69
C HIS A 50 3.99 -8.98 22.66
N ALA A 51 3.04 -8.05 22.62
CA ALA A 51 1.83 -8.17 21.79
C ALA A 51 2.14 -8.51 20.32
N SER A 52 1.57 -9.61 19.84
CA SER A 52 1.69 -10.10 18.46
C SER A 52 0.41 -10.80 18.02
N LEU A 53 0.23 -11.02 16.72
CA LEU A 53 -0.90 -11.81 16.22
C LEU A 53 -0.86 -13.24 16.78
N HIS A 54 0.34 -13.84 16.82
CA HIS A 54 0.56 -15.18 17.37
C HIS A 54 0.06 -15.28 18.81
N TYR A 55 0.45 -14.37 19.70
CA TYR A 55 -0.02 -14.39 21.09
C TYR A 55 -1.48 -14.00 21.24
N HIS A 56 -2.00 -13.09 20.41
CA HIS A 56 -3.41 -12.77 20.44
C HIS A 56 -4.26 -14.01 20.17
N VAL A 57 -3.96 -14.78 19.13
CA VAL A 57 -4.70 -16.01 18.83
C VAL A 57 -4.54 -17.02 19.98
N TRP A 58 -3.32 -17.18 20.49
CA TRP A 58 -3.06 -18.09 21.61
C TRP A 58 -3.87 -17.72 22.86
N ASP A 59 -3.92 -16.45 23.26
CA ASP A 59 -4.58 -16.06 24.52
C ASP A 59 -6.08 -15.79 24.37
N SER A 60 -6.60 -15.61 23.15
CA SER A 60 -8.02 -15.26 22.91
C SER A 60 -8.96 -16.46 22.77
N VAL A 61 -8.43 -17.64 22.45
CA VAL A 61 -9.21 -18.87 22.27
C VAL A 61 -9.20 -19.67 23.58
N LYS A 62 -10.37 -19.89 24.17
CA LYS A 62 -10.50 -20.44 25.54
C LYS A 62 -9.98 -21.86 25.72
N ASP A 63 -10.11 -22.69 24.69
CA ASP A 63 -9.85 -24.14 24.69
C ASP A 63 -8.69 -24.49 23.75
N ILE A 64 -7.71 -23.60 23.68
CA ILE A 64 -6.57 -23.77 22.78
C ILE A 64 -5.57 -24.78 23.36
N GLU A 65 -5.16 -25.70 22.50
CA GLU A 65 -4.02 -26.57 22.73
C GLU A 65 -2.89 -26.18 21.77
N SER A 66 -1.67 -26.54 22.14
CA SER A 66 -0.52 -26.22 21.33
C SER A 66 0.60 -27.24 21.39
N THR A 67 1.43 -27.22 20.35
CA THR A 67 2.68 -28.00 20.32
C THR A 67 3.75 -27.31 19.50
N PHE A 68 5.00 -27.53 19.88
CA PHE A 68 6.18 -27.04 19.18
C PHE A 68 6.91 -28.18 18.49
N VAL A 69 7.25 -27.99 17.22
CA VAL A 69 7.99 -28.93 16.40
C VAL A 69 9.29 -28.29 15.94
N THR A 70 10.42 -28.93 16.19
CA THR A 70 11.70 -28.51 15.61
C THR A 70 11.71 -28.84 14.12
N LEU A 71 11.89 -27.83 13.27
CA LEU A 71 12.00 -27.99 11.82
C LEU A 71 13.46 -28.05 11.36
N VAL A 72 14.31 -27.22 11.98
CA VAL A 72 15.74 -27.16 11.72
C VAL A 72 16.48 -26.95 13.03
N GLU A 73 17.62 -27.60 13.20
CA GLU A 73 18.50 -27.44 14.34
C GLU A 73 19.95 -27.34 13.84
N LEU A 74 20.68 -26.33 14.30
CA LEU A 74 22.09 -26.11 13.98
C LEU A 74 22.94 -26.49 15.19
N LYS A 75 24.05 -27.21 14.97
CA LYS A 75 24.90 -27.69 16.08
C LYS A 75 25.60 -26.56 16.86
N SER A 76 25.72 -25.38 16.27
CA SER A 76 26.11 -24.12 16.92
C SER A 76 25.97 -22.97 15.91
N SER A 77 25.60 -21.76 16.39
CA SER A 77 25.71 -20.53 15.60
C SER A 77 26.95 -19.79 16.07
N THR A 78 27.98 -19.73 15.23
CA THR A 78 29.28 -19.15 15.62
C THR A 78 29.62 -17.89 14.85
N ASN A 79 28.89 -17.60 13.77
CA ASN A 79 29.20 -16.47 12.90
C ASN A 79 27.93 -15.87 12.26
N ASN A 80 28.09 -14.73 11.58
CA ASN A 80 27.00 -14.01 10.92
C ASN A 80 26.38 -14.81 9.76
N ALA A 81 27.11 -15.73 9.13
CA ALA A 81 26.57 -16.57 8.06
C ALA A 81 25.55 -17.59 8.62
N ASP A 82 25.80 -18.14 9.81
CA ASP A 82 24.86 -19.02 10.50
C ASP A 82 23.55 -18.28 10.85
N ALA A 83 23.65 -17.03 11.31
CA ALA A 83 22.47 -16.19 11.58
C ALA A 83 21.69 -15.85 10.29
N CYS A 84 22.38 -15.55 9.20
CA CYS A 84 21.75 -15.34 7.89
C CYS A 84 21.06 -16.62 7.40
N LEU A 85 21.72 -17.77 7.54
CA LEU A 85 21.16 -19.06 7.18
C LEU A 85 19.90 -19.38 7.97
N LEU A 86 19.86 -19.07 9.27
CA LEU A 86 18.65 -19.23 10.09
C LEU A 86 17.47 -18.39 9.56
N ASN A 87 17.70 -17.13 9.16
CA ASN A 87 16.65 -16.29 8.57
C ASN A 87 16.13 -16.86 7.25
N ILE A 88 17.02 -17.39 6.41
CA ILE A 88 16.67 -18.04 5.15
C ILE A 88 15.86 -19.32 5.44
N GLN A 89 16.28 -20.12 6.42
CA GLN A 89 15.59 -21.34 6.83
C GLN A 89 14.20 -21.04 7.43
N GLU A 90 14.09 -20.02 8.27
CA GLU A 90 12.80 -19.55 8.81
C GLU A 90 11.84 -19.14 7.68
N MET A 91 12.33 -18.35 6.73
CA MET A 91 11.56 -17.94 5.55
C MET A 91 11.12 -19.12 4.70
N TRP A 92 12.05 -20.04 4.41
CA TRP A 92 11.77 -21.25 3.64
C TRP A 92 10.68 -22.10 4.30
N MET A 93 10.79 -22.31 5.61
CA MET A 93 9.79 -23.05 6.38
C MET A 93 8.46 -22.31 6.44
N ALA A 94 8.46 -20.98 6.58
CA ALA A 94 7.24 -20.18 6.54
C ALA A 94 6.50 -20.31 5.18
N CYS A 95 7.23 -20.49 4.07
CA CYS A 95 6.64 -20.79 2.77
C CYS A 95 6.06 -22.21 2.71
N ILE A 96 6.82 -23.23 3.15
CA ILE A 96 6.36 -24.64 3.14
C ILE A 96 5.09 -24.81 3.96
N PHE A 97 5.09 -24.28 5.19
CA PHE A 97 3.97 -24.38 6.11
C PHE A 97 2.94 -23.26 5.92
N GLN A 98 3.15 -22.39 4.92
CA GLN A 98 2.25 -21.31 4.52
C GLN A 98 1.82 -20.40 5.69
N THR A 99 2.76 -20.11 6.59
CA THR A 99 2.51 -19.30 7.79
C THR A 99 2.64 -17.80 7.53
N LEU A 100 2.93 -17.40 6.28
CA LEU A 100 2.92 -16.02 5.80
C LEU A 100 1.52 -15.57 5.31
N THR A 101 1.35 -14.26 5.15
CA THR A 101 0.13 -13.69 4.51
C THR A 101 -0.04 -14.19 3.08
N ALA A 102 -1.28 -14.19 2.58
CA ALA A 102 -1.56 -14.52 1.17
C ALA A 102 -0.73 -13.69 0.19
N LYS A 103 -0.58 -12.38 0.44
CA LYS A 103 0.26 -11.48 -0.37
C LYS A 103 1.72 -11.94 -0.43
N HIS A 104 2.31 -12.32 0.70
CA HIS A 104 3.71 -12.76 0.70
C HIS A 104 3.84 -14.16 0.09
N LEU A 105 2.87 -15.05 0.28
CA LEU A 105 2.86 -16.34 -0.40
C LEU A 105 2.71 -16.19 -1.92
N ASP A 106 1.96 -15.19 -2.41
CA ASP A 106 1.92 -14.81 -3.83
C ASP A 106 3.29 -14.43 -4.38
N GLU A 107 4.09 -13.74 -3.57
CA GLU A 107 5.40 -13.24 -3.96
C GLU A 107 6.49 -14.32 -3.91
N TYR A 108 6.45 -15.19 -2.90
CA TYR A 108 7.55 -16.12 -2.61
C TYR A 108 7.30 -17.57 -3.02
N LEU A 109 6.05 -17.97 -3.35
CA LEU A 109 5.77 -19.30 -3.89
C LEU A 109 5.72 -19.30 -5.43
N PRO A 110 6.14 -20.40 -6.08
CA PRO A 110 5.91 -20.59 -7.51
C PRO A 110 4.44 -20.46 -7.91
N LEU A 111 4.19 -20.01 -9.15
CA LEU A 111 2.85 -19.93 -9.71
C LEU A 111 2.18 -21.32 -9.71
N GLY A 112 0.91 -21.36 -9.33
CA GLY A 112 0.11 -22.59 -9.31
C GLY A 112 0.20 -23.42 -8.02
N VAL A 113 1.05 -23.04 -7.06
CA VAL A 113 1.08 -23.69 -5.74
C VAL A 113 -0.19 -23.39 -4.95
N CYS A 114 -0.86 -24.44 -4.48
CA CYS A 114 -2.09 -24.32 -3.69
C CYS A 114 -1.81 -23.75 -2.30
N ARG A 115 -2.65 -22.80 -1.84
CA ARG A 115 -2.45 -22.05 -0.58
C ARG A 115 -3.50 -22.37 0.48
N MET A 116 -3.81 -23.65 0.67
CA MET A 116 -4.92 -24.07 1.53
C MET A 116 -4.80 -23.56 2.97
N TRP A 117 -3.59 -23.32 3.46
CA TRP A 117 -3.34 -22.98 4.86
C TRP A 117 -3.12 -21.48 5.10
N SER A 118 -3.10 -20.67 4.03
CA SER A 118 -2.77 -19.24 4.12
C SER A 118 -3.80 -18.37 4.81
N THR A 119 -4.94 -18.93 5.25
CA THR A 119 -5.99 -18.18 5.95
C THR A 119 -5.84 -18.22 7.47
N ARG A 120 -4.94 -19.06 7.99
CA ARG A 120 -4.71 -19.28 9.43
C ARG A 120 -3.25 -19.14 9.82
N HIS A 121 -2.60 -18.29 9.05
CA HIS A 121 -1.21 -17.92 9.17
C HIS A 121 -1.03 -16.95 10.34
N LEU A 122 0.12 -17.01 11.03
CA LEU A 122 0.41 -16.13 12.17
C LEU A 122 1.66 -15.27 11.98
N ASN A 123 2.49 -15.54 10.97
CA ASN A 123 3.56 -14.60 10.59
C ASN A 123 2.95 -13.42 9.84
N VAL A 124 3.12 -12.22 10.40
CA VAL A 124 2.66 -10.96 9.82
C VAL A 124 3.66 -10.41 8.80
N VAL A 125 4.96 -10.53 9.13
CA VAL A 125 6.09 -10.02 8.36
C VAL A 125 6.96 -11.20 7.93
N PRO A 126 7.43 -11.27 6.66
CA PRO A 126 8.31 -12.36 6.26
C PRO A 126 9.61 -12.32 7.06
N PRO A 127 10.09 -13.48 7.56
CA PRO A 127 11.32 -13.59 8.37
C PRO A 127 12.52 -12.81 7.86
N ILE A 128 12.80 -12.86 6.54
CA ILE A 128 13.95 -12.18 5.92
C ILE A 128 13.94 -10.65 6.06
N TRP A 129 12.80 -10.04 6.37
CA TRP A 129 12.69 -8.60 6.58
C TRP A 129 12.82 -8.19 8.04
N GLN A 130 12.82 -9.15 8.97
CA GLN A 130 12.94 -8.86 10.40
C GLN A 130 14.42 -8.59 10.74
N GLY A 131 14.74 -7.39 11.23
CA GLY A 131 16.08 -7.04 11.72
C GLY A 131 17.04 -6.37 10.71
N PHE A 132 16.61 -6.10 9.48
CA PHE A 132 17.42 -5.42 8.45
C PHE A 132 16.85 -4.05 8.07
N THR A 133 16.78 -3.10 8.99
CA THR A 133 16.25 -1.77 8.62
C THR A 133 17.04 -0.64 9.24
N GLY A 134 18.16 -0.27 8.61
CA GLY A 134 18.69 1.10 8.67
C GLY A 134 17.85 2.09 7.83
N ASN A 135 16.73 1.62 7.28
CA ASN A 135 15.77 2.38 6.48
C ASN A 135 14.37 2.29 7.12
N ASP A 136 13.84 3.42 7.57
CA ASP A 136 12.53 3.55 8.20
C ASP A 136 11.34 3.11 7.31
N SER A 137 11.51 2.99 5.99
CA SER A 137 10.44 2.53 5.08
C SER A 137 10.33 1.01 4.99
N ALA A 138 11.39 0.27 5.31
CA ALA A 138 11.45 -1.17 5.12
C ALA A 138 10.45 -1.96 5.99
N PRO A 139 10.14 -1.57 7.25
CA PRO A 139 9.11 -2.27 8.03
C PRO A 139 7.70 -2.16 7.41
N ALA A 140 7.35 -1.00 6.83
CA ALA A 140 6.05 -0.80 6.20
C ALA A 140 5.90 -1.61 4.91
N GLU A 141 6.96 -1.70 4.11
CA GLU A 141 7.03 -2.54 2.91
C GLU A 141 6.95 -4.02 3.29
N ALA A 142 7.70 -4.45 4.30
CA ALA A 142 7.74 -5.82 4.79
C ALA A 142 6.42 -6.31 5.40
N CYS A 143 5.66 -5.42 6.05
CA CYS A 143 4.30 -5.71 6.50
C CYS A 143 3.29 -5.78 5.34
N GLY A 144 3.71 -5.45 4.11
CA GLY A 144 2.86 -5.40 2.93
C GLY A 144 2.00 -4.13 2.84
N GLY A 145 2.21 -3.15 3.71
CA GLY A 145 1.54 -1.84 3.69
C GLY A 145 0.06 -1.87 4.07
N ARG A 146 -0.67 -0.83 3.63
CA ARG A 146 -2.10 -0.62 3.94
C ARG A 146 -2.98 -1.77 3.46
N ASP A 147 -2.72 -2.29 2.27
CA ASP A 147 -3.55 -3.35 1.67
C ASP A 147 -3.43 -4.66 2.46
N ALA A 148 -2.22 -5.00 2.93
CA ALA A 148 -2.02 -6.15 3.80
C ALA A 148 -2.74 -5.99 5.14
N PHE A 149 -2.69 -4.80 5.75
CA PHE A 149 -3.45 -4.53 6.97
C PHE A 149 -4.97 -4.59 6.75
N GLN A 150 -5.45 -4.11 5.61
CA GLN A 150 -6.85 -4.22 5.22
C GLN A 150 -7.29 -5.68 5.08
N ASN A 151 -6.43 -6.56 4.57
CA ASN A 151 -6.71 -8.00 4.52
C ASN A 151 -6.87 -8.63 5.90
N PHE A 152 -6.12 -8.18 6.92
CA PHE A 152 -6.37 -8.63 8.29
C PHE A 152 -7.73 -8.16 8.83
N LEU A 153 -8.11 -6.91 8.56
CA LEU A 153 -9.43 -6.38 8.94
C LEU A 153 -10.60 -7.10 8.24
N LEU A 154 -10.36 -7.64 7.05
CA LEU A 154 -11.32 -8.41 6.26
C LEU A 154 -11.11 -9.94 6.37
N SER A 155 -10.21 -10.39 7.24
CA SER A 155 -9.87 -11.81 7.36
C SER A 155 -11.12 -12.64 7.63
N PRO A 156 -11.29 -13.81 7.00
CA PRO A 156 -12.37 -14.74 7.33
C PRO A 156 -12.23 -15.26 8.77
N ASP A 157 -11.00 -15.33 9.29
CA ASP A 157 -10.73 -15.75 10.66
C ASP A 157 -11.14 -14.64 11.66
N PRO A 158 -12.06 -14.93 12.60
CA PRO A 158 -12.53 -13.95 13.57
C PRO A 158 -11.47 -13.46 14.56
N GLU A 159 -10.46 -14.26 14.89
CA GLU A 159 -9.41 -13.88 15.84
C GLU A 159 -8.41 -12.92 15.19
N ILE A 160 -7.97 -13.26 13.98
CA ILE A 160 -7.10 -12.37 13.17
C ILE A 160 -7.78 -11.02 12.96
N ARG A 161 -9.08 -11.03 12.64
CA ARG A 161 -9.87 -9.80 12.46
C ARG A 161 -10.02 -9.01 13.75
N ARG A 162 -10.19 -9.67 14.89
CA ARG A 162 -10.31 -8.99 16.19
C ARG A 162 -8.99 -8.35 16.59
N TRP A 163 -7.87 -9.06 16.42
CA TRP A 163 -6.53 -8.53 16.60
C TRP A 163 -6.32 -7.26 15.78
N ALA A 164 -6.61 -7.31 14.47
CA ALA A 164 -6.40 -6.18 13.57
C ALA A 164 -7.25 -4.95 13.97
N LYS A 165 -8.50 -5.17 14.38
CA LYS A 165 -9.35 -4.10 14.92
C LYS A 165 -8.75 -3.50 16.19
N ALA A 166 -8.32 -4.34 17.13
CA ALA A 166 -7.70 -3.88 18.37
C ALA A 166 -6.43 -3.06 18.10
N VAL A 167 -5.54 -3.51 17.22
CA VAL A 167 -4.33 -2.76 16.83
C VAL A 167 -4.68 -1.39 16.24
N ARG A 168 -5.66 -1.35 15.32
CA ARG A 168 -6.13 -0.10 14.71
C ARG A 168 -6.71 0.84 15.76
N ASP A 169 -7.56 0.32 16.63
CA ASP A 169 -8.28 1.10 17.63
C ASP A 169 -7.30 1.65 18.67
N SER A 170 -6.37 0.82 19.17
CA SER A 170 -5.28 1.28 20.05
C SER A 170 -4.39 2.34 19.43
N PHE A 171 -4.09 2.25 18.12
CA PHE A 171 -3.34 3.30 17.43
C PHE A 171 -4.14 4.61 17.35
N ASN A 172 -5.46 4.54 17.09
CA ASN A 172 -6.32 5.73 17.04
C ASN A 172 -6.52 6.35 18.43
N ASP A 173 -6.57 5.53 19.48
CA ASP A 173 -6.68 5.99 20.87
C ASP A 173 -5.46 6.84 21.29
N LEU A 174 -4.30 6.68 20.64
CA LEU A 174 -3.13 7.53 20.87
C LEU A 174 -3.42 9.01 20.64
N ARG A 175 -4.37 9.35 19.75
CA ARG A 175 -4.80 10.73 19.49
C ARG A 175 -5.29 11.42 20.75
N ASP A 176 -6.06 10.69 21.56
CA ASP A 176 -6.75 11.20 22.75
C ASP A 176 -6.08 10.68 24.04
N SER A 177 -4.87 10.12 23.94
CA SER A 177 -4.10 9.58 25.06
C SER A 177 -3.87 10.65 26.15
N PRO A 178 -3.93 10.31 27.45
CA PRO A 178 -3.58 11.25 28.51
C PRO A 178 -2.10 11.66 28.44
N ASP A 179 -1.23 10.80 27.89
CA ASP A 179 0.20 11.07 27.75
C ASP A 179 0.47 12.01 26.55
N PRO A 180 1.02 13.22 26.77
CA PRO A 180 1.35 14.15 25.69
C PRO A 180 2.37 13.59 24.69
N ILE A 181 3.30 12.73 25.11
CA ILE A 181 4.32 12.15 24.22
C ILE A 181 3.64 11.26 23.18
N LEU A 182 2.66 10.45 23.60
CA LEU A 182 1.92 9.57 22.69
C LEU A 182 1.05 10.36 21.70
N ARG A 183 0.44 11.48 22.13
CA ARG A 183 -0.32 12.35 21.23
C ARG A 183 0.57 13.01 20.17
N VAL A 184 1.77 13.44 20.57
CA VAL A 184 2.78 14.00 19.64
C VAL A 184 3.21 12.94 18.63
N TYR A 185 3.53 11.72 19.11
CA TYR A 185 3.87 10.59 18.23
C TYR A 185 2.78 10.33 17.19
N TYR A 186 1.51 10.23 17.60
CA TYR A 186 0.39 10.05 16.67
C TYR A 186 0.32 11.19 15.63
N SER A 187 0.42 12.44 16.09
CA SER A 187 0.34 13.62 15.24
C SER A 187 1.46 13.66 14.20
N ASP A 188 2.69 13.31 14.59
CA ASP A 188 3.85 13.25 13.70
C ASP A 188 3.70 12.18 12.63
N ILE A 189 3.21 11.00 13.00
CA ILE A 189 2.90 9.93 12.04
C ILE A 189 1.81 10.37 11.06
N MET A 190 0.74 11.03 11.53
CA MET A 190 -0.31 11.56 10.66
C MET A 190 0.20 12.65 9.71
N ALA A 191 1.06 13.56 10.19
CA ALA A 191 1.67 14.60 9.37
C ALA A 191 2.59 14.01 8.30
N ARG A 192 3.40 13.01 8.66
CA ARG A 192 4.25 12.26 7.72
C ARG A 192 3.41 11.57 6.66
N ASN A 193 2.36 10.84 7.06
CA ASN A 193 1.48 10.12 6.14
C ASN A 193 0.77 11.06 5.17
N ARG A 194 0.37 12.26 5.63
CA ARG A 194 -0.22 13.29 4.76
C ARG A 194 0.76 13.75 3.68
N LYS A 195 2.01 14.07 4.05
CA LYS A 195 3.06 14.47 3.09
C LYS A 195 3.34 13.37 2.06
N LEU A 196 3.39 12.11 2.50
CA LEU A 196 3.57 10.97 1.61
C LEU A 196 2.39 10.82 0.64
N ALA A 197 1.15 11.01 1.11
CA ALA A 197 -0.04 10.97 0.27
C ALA A 197 -0.05 12.10 -0.76
N GLU A 198 0.31 13.32 -0.36
CA GLU A 198 0.44 14.47 -1.26
C GLU A 198 1.45 14.20 -2.38
N LYS A 199 2.65 13.71 -2.03
CA LYS A 199 3.68 13.33 -3.01
C LYS A 199 3.22 12.23 -3.96
N ALA A 200 2.53 11.21 -3.46
CA ALA A 200 2.00 10.12 -4.28
C ALA A 200 0.92 10.63 -5.27
N VAL A 201 0.07 11.57 -4.82
CA VAL A 201 -0.91 12.24 -5.67
C VAL A 201 -0.21 13.05 -6.77
N GLU A 202 0.83 13.81 -6.44
CA GLU A 202 1.62 14.57 -7.43
C GLU A 202 2.26 13.65 -8.47
N ILE A 203 2.91 12.56 -8.06
CA ILE A 203 3.51 11.59 -8.98
C ILE A 203 2.45 11.00 -9.92
N ARG A 204 1.29 10.62 -9.39
CA ARG A 204 0.17 10.10 -10.19
C ARG A 204 -0.31 11.13 -11.21
N LYS A 205 -0.46 12.39 -10.79
CA LYS A 205 -0.86 13.50 -11.68
C LYS A 205 0.16 13.71 -12.78
N MET A 206 1.46 13.74 -12.47
CA MET A 206 2.52 13.88 -13.46
C MET A 206 2.50 12.72 -14.47
N LYS A 207 2.30 11.48 -14.01
CA LYS A 207 2.18 10.31 -14.88
C LYS A 207 0.97 10.39 -15.82
N GLU A 208 -0.19 10.86 -15.32
CA GLU A 208 -1.38 11.10 -16.15
C GLU A 208 -1.09 12.16 -17.22
N LEU A 209 -0.53 13.30 -16.83
CA LEU A 209 -0.20 14.39 -17.76
C LEU A 209 0.80 13.95 -18.82
N GLN A 210 1.83 13.17 -18.45
CA GLN A 210 2.79 12.59 -19.40
C GLN A 210 2.11 11.65 -20.38
N ASN A 211 1.17 10.82 -19.93
CA ASN A 211 0.42 9.94 -20.82
C ASN A 211 -0.47 10.75 -21.79
N VAL A 212 -1.10 11.84 -21.34
CA VAL A 212 -1.90 12.73 -22.20
C VAL A 212 -1.03 13.45 -23.22
N LEU A 213 0.19 13.85 -22.85
CA LEU A 213 1.19 14.41 -23.77
C LEU A 213 1.58 13.41 -24.86
N THR A 214 1.98 12.20 -24.49
CA THR A 214 2.52 11.21 -25.43
C THR A 214 1.43 10.57 -26.30
N ASN A 215 0.34 10.12 -25.67
CA ASN A 215 -0.66 9.27 -26.33
C ASN A 215 -1.97 10.03 -26.63
N GLY A 216 -2.22 11.14 -25.93
CA GLY A 216 -3.55 11.70 -25.79
C GLY A 216 -4.41 10.87 -24.82
N SER A 217 -5.55 11.41 -24.44
CA SER A 217 -6.51 10.74 -23.55
C SER A 217 -7.93 11.01 -24.00
N GLN A 218 -8.81 10.01 -23.91
CA GLN A 218 -10.24 10.23 -24.09
C GLN A 218 -10.84 10.80 -22.81
N LYS A 219 -11.61 11.87 -22.95
CA LYS A 219 -12.24 12.59 -21.84
C LYS A 219 -13.69 12.89 -22.22
N THR A 220 -14.57 12.71 -21.26
CA THR A 220 -16.01 12.94 -21.42
C THR A 220 -16.34 14.39 -21.13
N VAL A 221 -17.12 15.01 -22.02
CA VAL A 221 -17.71 16.34 -21.78
C VAL A 221 -18.71 16.24 -20.63
N SER A 222 -18.51 17.08 -19.62
CA SER A 222 -19.34 17.18 -18.42
C SER A 222 -20.01 18.55 -18.35
N GLY A 223 -21.08 18.68 -17.56
CA GLY A 223 -21.81 19.95 -17.39
C GLY A 223 -23.29 19.80 -17.75
N TYR A 224 -23.86 20.84 -18.36
CA TYR A 224 -25.26 20.87 -18.80
C TYR A 224 -25.35 21.30 -20.27
N ASP A 225 -26.33 20.74 -20.99
CA ASP A 225 -26.65 21.09 -22.38
C ASP A 225 -27.63 22.28 -22.46
N ASP A 226 -27.50 23.25 -21.56
CA ASP A 226 -28.33 24.44 -21.54
C ASP A 226 -27.56 25.70 -22.01
N ASP A 227 -28.29 26.74 -22.38
CA ASP A 227 -27.72 28.01 -22.82
C ASP A 227 -27.16 28.86 -21.67
N ARG A 228 -27.03 28.35 -20.44
CA ARG A 228 -26.56 29.13 -19.28
C ARG A 228 -25.30 28.58 -18.59
N SER A 229 -25.07 27.28 -18.67
CA SER A 229 -24.03 26.52 -17.97
C SER A 229 -22.89 26.11 -18.89
N ALA A 230 -21.65 26.26 -18.43
CA ALA A 230 -20.49 25.94 -19.25
C ALA A 230 -20.26 24.42 -19.35
N GLN A 231 -19.98 23.91 -20.55
CA GLN A 231 -19.49 22.54 -20.74
C GLN A 231 -18.01 22.47 -20.36
N THR A 232 -17.61 21.41 -19.66
CA THR A 232 -16.27 21.26 -19.12
C THR A 232 -15.65 19.90 -19.41
N LEU A 233 -14.32 19.88 -19.43
CA LEU A 233 -13.49 18.68 -19.51
C LEU A 233 -12.49 18.70 -18.37
N ILE A 234 -12.37 17.59 -17.64
CA ILE A 234 -11.44 17.48 -16.53
C ILE A 234 -10.30 16.53 -16.92
N CYS A 235 -9.07 16.98 -16.78
CA CYS A 235 -7.88 16.15 -16.91
C CYS A 235 -6.89 16.48 -15.80
N SER A 236 -6.62 15.52 -14.91
CA SER A 236 -5.83 15.77 -13.72
C SER A 236 -6.39 16.98 -12.94
N ASP A 237 -5.56 17.97 -12.60
CA ASP A 237 -5.96 19.20 -11.92
C ASP A 237 -6.53 20.29 -12.85
N PHE A 238 -6.61 20.03 -14.15
CA PHE A 238 -7.09 21.01 -15.12
C PHE A 238 -8.57 20.81 -15.41
N CYS A 239 -9.33 21.90 -15.26
CA CYS A 239 -10.68 22.01 -15.76
C CYS A 239 -10.66 22.92 -17.00
N PHE A 240 -11.09 22.35 -18.11
CA PHE A 240 -11.17 23.01 -19.40
C PHE A 240 -12.62 23.41 -19.66
N ILE A 241 -12.92 24.71 -19.63
CA ILE A 241 -14.21 25.26 -20.06
C ILE A 241 -14.27 25.40 -21.58
N ILE A 242 -15.17 24.67 -22.24
CA ILE A 242 -15.33 24.70 -23.69
C ILE A 242 -16.09 25.97 -24.10
N SER A 243 -15.45 26.81 -24.94
CA SER A 243 -16.09 28.04 -25.41
C SER A 243 -17.22 27.75 -26.40
N ARG A 244 -18.39 28.34 -26.15
CA ARG A 244 -19.53 28.28 -27.05
C ARG A 244 -19.35 29.07 -28.33
N SER A 245 -18.47 30.08 -28.33
CA SER A 245 -18.18 30.89 -29.52
C SER A 245 -17.61 30.05 -30.67
N LEU A 246 -17.00 28.91 -30.35
CA LEU A 246 -16.42 27.98 -31.32
C LEU A 246 -17.49 27.14 -32.05
N LYS A 247 -18.76 27.18 -31.62
CA LYS A 247 -19.90 26.48 -32.24
C LYS A 247 -19.61 25.02 -32.63
N LEU A 248 -18.87 24.29 -31.79
CA LEU A 248 -18.38 22.93 -32.08
C LEU A 248 -19.48 21.85 -32.08
N GLY A 249 -20.70 22.17 -31.65
CA GLY A 249 -21.83 21.24 -31.62
C GLY A 249 -21.65 20.06 -30.66
N LEU A 250 -20.95 20.29 -29.54
CA LEU A 250 -20.69 19.29 -28.50
C LEU A 250 -21.87 19.15 -27.55
N ARG A 251 -22.12 17.94 -27.08
CA ARG A 251 -23.13 17.61 -26.06
C ARG A 251 -22.49 16.99 -24.83
N VAL A 252 -23.13 17.12 -23.67
CA VAL A 252 -22.73 16.41 -22.46
C VAL A 252 -22.75 14.90 -22.73
N GLY A 253 -21.70 14.20 -22.31
CA GLY A 253 -21.50 12.79 -22.60
C GLY A 253 -20.68 12.51 -23.88
N ASP A 254 -20.44 13.51 -24.73
CA ASP A 254 -19.54 13.34 -25.87
C ASP A 254 -18.12 12.98 -25.41
N GLN A 255 -17.47 12.07 -26.14
CA GLN A 255 -16.07 11.71 -25.93
C GLN A 255 -15.16 12.53 -26.83
N LEU A 256 -14.19 13.21 -26.22
CA LEU A 256 -13.15 13.95 -26.93
C LEU A 256 -11.79 13.37 -26.62
N GLN A 257 -10.95 13.24 -27.65
CA GLN A 257 -9.54 12.99 -27.47
C GLN A 257 -8.85 14.31 -27.16
N LEU A 258 -8.30 14.40 -25.96
CA LEU A 258 -7.47 15.48 -25.45
C LEU A 258 -6.00 15.11 -25.67
N ARG A 259 -5.25 15.93 -26.41
CA ARG A 259 -3.79 15.78 -26.52
C ARG A 259 -3.10 17.09 -26.20
N PHE A 260 -2.04 16.99 -25.41
CA PHE A 260 -1.20 18.14 -25.07
C PHE A 260 -0.08 18.32 -26.09
N HIS A 261 0.16 19.56 -26.58
CA HIS A 261 1.33 19.90 -27.38
C HIS A 261 2.22 20.93 -26.66
N LEU A 262 3.53 20.72 -26.71
CA LEU A 262 4.56 21.64 -26.22
C LEU A 262 5.08 22.46 -27.40
N THR A 263 5.34 23.76 -27.22
CA THR A 263 5.83 24.65 -28.29
C THR A 263 7.07 25.41 -27.83
N GLU A 264 8.02 25.64 -28.75
CA GLU A 264 9.34 26.24 -28.45
C GLU A 264 9.33 27.79 -28.42
N ALA A 265 8.36 28.44 -29.07
CA ALA A 265 8.27 29.91 -29.17
C ALA A 265 7.05 30.50 -28.44
N PRO A 266 7.14 31.70 -27.85
CA PRO A 266 6.01 32.37 -27.21
C PRO A 266 4.87 32.64 -28.21
N THR A 267 3.65 32.29 -27.83
CA THR A 267 2.47 32.52 -28.69
C THR A 267 1.67 33.73 -28.23
N GLN A 268 1.05 34.42 -29.19
CA GLN A 268 0.21 35.60 -28.99
C GLN A 268 -1.09 35.33 -28.19
N PHE A 269 -1.37 34.07 -27.82
CA PHE A 269 -2.60 33.62 -27.15
C PHE A 269 -2.33 32.93 -25.80
N ALA A 270 -1.35 33.44 -25.03
CA ALA A 270 -0.97 32.85 -23.74
C ALA A 270 -2.05 32.98 -22.66
N TYR A 271 -2.30 31.90 -21.92
CA TYR A 271 -3.35 31.83 -20.88
C TYR A 271 -2.99 32.55 -19.56
N ALA A 272 -1.71 32.69 -19.22
CA ALA A 272 -1.27 33.27 -17.94
C ALA A 272 -0.28 34.44 -18.14
N ASN A 273 -0.82 35.66 -18.25
CA ASN A 273 -0.01 36.88 -18.44
C ASN A 273 0.81 37.31 -17.20
N LYS A 274 0.70 36.59 -16.07
CA LYS A 274 1.42 36.88 -14.81
C LYS A 274 2.42 35.78 -14.38
N ALA A 275 2.74 34.83 -15.25
CA ALA A 275 3.77 33.83 -14.97
C ALA A 275 5.19 34.45 -15.07
N PHE A 276 6.13 34.01 -14.22
CA PHE A 276 7.50 34.52 -14.18
C PHE A 276 8.24 34.30 -15.52
N ASN A 277 9.01 35.31 -15.96
CA ASN A 277 9.75 35.28 -17.24
C ASN A 277 10.77 34.13 -17.36
N ASN A 278 11.20 33.53 -16.24
CA ASN A 278 12.25 32.51 -16.20
C ASN A 278 11.72 31.14 -15.72
N GLY A 279 10.40 30.99 -15.56
CA GLY A 279 9.78 29.69 -15.31
C GLY A 279 9.47 28.97 -16.63
N PRO A 280 9.32 27.63 -16.63
CA PRO A 280 8.92 26.85 -17.82
C PRO A 280 7.45 27.12 -18.27
N CYS A 281 6.89 28.26 -17.87
CA CYS A 281 5.51 28.68 -18.07
C CYS A 281 5.39 29.71 -19.21
N LYS A 282 5.56 29.24 -20.46
CA LYS A 282 4.85 29.61 -21.71
C LYS A 282 5.14 28.46 -22.69
N PRO A 283 4.25 27.95 -23.60
CA PRO A 283 3.10 28.62 -24.25
C PRO A 283 1.84 27.72 -24.56
N THR A 284 0.83 28.33 -25.21
CA THR A 284 -0.35 27.80 -26.00
C THR A 284 -1.65 27.29 -25.35
N GLY A 285 -2.78 27.94 -25.71
CA GLY A 285 -4.17 27.42 -25.63
C GLY A 285 -5.23 28.53 -25.52
N ARG A 286 -6.10 28.72 -26.53
CA ARG A 286 -7.24 29.67 -26.45
C ARG A 286 -8.28 29.16 -25.43
N PHE A 287 -8.57 30.02 -24.45
CA PHE A 287 -9.58 29.97 -23.38
C PHE A 287 -9.94 28.61 -22.76
N TYR A 288 -9.39 28.35 -21.57
CA TYR A 288 -9.88 27.32 -20.64
C TYR A 288 -9.56 27.71 -19.19
N ARG A 289 -10.57 28.02 -18.35
CA ARG A 289 -10.37 28.50 -16.97
C ARG A 289 -9.97 27.37 -16.00
N GLY A 290 -8.66 27.14 -15.84
CA GLY A 290 -8.08 26.30 -14.80
C GLY A 290 -7.40 27.12 -13.68
N ASN A 291 -7.49 26.64 -12.44
CA ASN A 291 -7.05 27.34 -11.22
C ASN A 291 -5.89 26.56 -10.55
N ARG A 292 -4.66 26.64 -11.08
CA ARG A 292 -3.39 26.29 -10.40
C ARG A 292 -2.17 26.73 -11.25
N LYS A 293 -1.05 27.08 -10.59
CA LYS A 293 -0.01 28.01 -11.10
C LYS A 293 1.22 27.40 -11.83
N GLU A 294 1.31 26.09 -12.08
CA GLU A 294 2.65 25.49 -12.30
C GLU A 294 2.88 24.65 -13.57
N TRP A 295 1.89 24.45 -14.45
CA TRP A 295 2.11 23.71 -15.72
C TRP A 295 1.30 24.29 -16.89
N LEU A 296 1.85 24.24 -18.11
CA LEU A 296 1.19 24.71 -19.34
C LEU A 296 1.16 23.62 -20.41
N PHE A 297 0.00 23.49 -21.07
CA PHE A 297 -0.27 22.52 -22.12
C PHE A 297 -1.20 23.14 -23.18
N SER A 298 -1.01 22.81 -24.46
CA SER A 298 -1.99 23.13 -25.50
C SER A 298 -2.86 21.94 -25.85
N CYS A 299 -4.17 22.11 -25.91
CA CYS A 299 -5.12 21.01 -26.07
C CYS A 299 -5.72 20.98 -27.47
N LEU A 300 -5.48 19.90 -28.21
CA LEU A 300 -6.27 19.56 -29.41
C LEU A 300 -7.45 18.68 -28.97
N PHE A 301 -8.67 19.03 -29.38
CA PHE A 301 -9.86 18.20 -29.17
C PHE A 301 -10.24 17.50 -30.48
N ILE A 302 -10.16 16.17 -30.51
CA ILE A 302 -10.62 15.36 -31.64
C ILE A 302 -11.87 14.59 -31.19
N LYS A 303 -13.03 14.86 -31.80
CA LYS A 303 -14.23 14.04 -31.61
C LYS A 303 -14.07 12.78 -32.47
N SER A 304 -14.45 11.61 -31.96
CA SER A 304 -14.33 10.34 -32.72
C SER A 304 -14.91 10.47 -34.12
N GLY A 305 -14.05 10.46 -35.15
CA GLY A 305 -14.43 10.52 -36.56
C GLY A 305 -14.50 11.91 -37.22
N ARG A 306 -14.25 13.03 -36.49
CA ARG A 306 -14.05 14.35 -37.10
C ARG A 306 -12.95 15.13 -36.37
N ALA A 307 -11.87 15.44 -37.10
CA ALA A 307 -10.92 16.45 -36.69
C ALA A 307 -11.58 17.83 -36.86
N TYR A 308 -11.56 18.64 -35.80
CA TYR A 308 -11.90 20.05 -35.89
C TYR A 308 -10.56 20.81 -35.93
N SER A 309 -10.11 21.18 -37.12
CA SER A 309 -9.12 22.24 -37.30
C SER A 309 -9.86 23.49 -37.75
N GLU A 310 -9.49 24.65 -37.21
CA GLU A 310 -9.79 25.91 -37.89
C GLU A 310 -9.12 25.81 -39.28
N LYS A 311 -9.93 25.90 -40.34
CA LYS A 311 -9.41 26.25 -41.66
C LYS A 311 -9.00 27.72 -41.58
N ASP A 312 -7.87 28.02 -42.20
CA ASP A 312 -7.25 29.33 -42.30
C ASP A 312 -8.26 30.46 -42.57
N GLU A 313 -8.33 31.42 -41.65
CA GLU A 313 -8.57 32.85 -41.89
C GLU A 313 -7.67 33.67 -40.95
#